data_AF-A0A9X2IWA0-F1
#
_entry.id   AF-A0A9X2IWA0-F1
#
_cell.length_a   1.000
_cell.length_b   1.000
_cell.length_c   1.000
_cell.angle_alpha   90.00
_cell.angle_beta   90.00
_cell.angle_gamma   90.00
#
_symmetry.space_group_name_H-M   'P 1'
#
loop_
_entity.id
_entity.type
_entity.pdbx_description
1 polymer ?
#
loop_
_entity_poly.entity_id
_entity_poly.type
_entity_poly.pdbx_seq_one_letter_code
_entity_poly.pdbx_strand_id
1 'polypeptide(L)'
;MARPFADFHLVVTIATLLTMLGLVMVLSASSVEAYSADGSAYSLFIQQAAFAVLGVVAFYVALRIPLRVLRRLSFPVFAASVLALALVLIPGIGSRVQGSRRWFDLGFVSVQPSEIVKVTLIVWGAHLLAARRSERSSYREILMPLVPAGLLVCLLIVLEPNLSTTIAVGLVLAALLWFGGLPVRLFVTIGVSGVVAAVILAMTAGYRSDRMRAFLNSSEDPQGIGYQARQALFSLADGGIWGRGLGQSRAKWSYLPNAHNDFIFAIIGEELGFLGCALVLGLFALFVYTGLRIASRSVDPFLRLMSATATVWITGQALINMGYVVGLLPVTGLQLPLVSAGGSSLAITLFMFGLIASAARHEPEAVAALHAGQDGRFSRLLRLPKPEVYSPSRAQAARARGGLRAAPPRRELPPARRRGGADAPPRRSIDSDSARRRAGSAGRGDPGRGESRSTMSWRTTRAWEPTYPINHARERGNSR
;
A
#
# COMPACT_ATOMS: atom_id res chain seq x y z
N MET A 1 14.66 19.71 -27.22
CA MET A 1 13.64 20.61 -26.64
C MET A 1 13.18 20.05 -25.28
N ALA A 2 13.78 20.47 -24.17
CA ALA A 2 13.30 20.05 -22.85
C ALA A 2 12.02 20.84 -22.54
N ARG A 3 10.88 20.16 -22.38
CA ARG A 3 9.62 20.76 -21.89
C ARG A 3 9.58 20.56 -20.36
N PRO A 4 9.96 21.54 -19.54
CA PRO A 4 10.22 21.36 -18.10
C PRO A 4 8.97 20.96 -17.28
N PHE A 5 7.77 21.17 -17.81
CA PHE A 5 6.51 20.83 -17.14
C PHE A 5 5.75 19.65 -17.78
N ALA A 6 6.39 18.92 -18.71
CA ALA A 6 5.72 17.85 -19.44
C ALA A 6 5.15 16.78 -18.50
N ASP A 7 5.95 16.31 -17.53
CA ASP A 7 5.55 15.23 -16.63
C ASP A 7 4.43 15.67 -15.68
N PHE A 8 4.43 16.93 -15.23
CA PHE A 8 3.30 17.53 -14.48
C PHE A 8 1.99 17.53 -15.30
N HIS A 9 2.05 18.01 -16.55
CA HIS A 9 0.87 18.06 -17.41
C HIS A 9 0.35 16.67 -17.77
N LEU A 10 1.24 15.69 -17.98
CA LEU A 10 0.86 14.31 -18.23
C LEU A 10 0.09 13.72 -17.05
N VAL A 11 0.58 13.85 -15.81
CA VAL A 11 -0.12 13.34 -14.61
C VAL A 11 -1.50 13.97 -14.46
N VAL A 12 -1.62 15.30 -14.62
CA VAL A 12 -2.90 16.01 -14.54
C VAL A 12 -3.87 15.54 -15.63
N THR A 13 -3.37 15.38 -16.86
CA THR A 13 -4.19 14.96 -18.01
C THR A 13 -4.69 13.53 -17.82
N ILE A 14 -3.82 12.61 -17.40
CA ILE A 14 -4.18 11.22 -17.12
C ILE A 14 -5.24 11.15 -16.01
N ALA A 15 -5.02 11.84 -14.90
CA ALA A 15 -5.97 11.88 -13.79
C ALA A 15 -7.34 12.40 -14.25
N THR A 16 -7.35 13.46 -15.07
CA THR A 16 -8.58 14.05 -15.61
C THR A 16 -9.29 13.11 -16.56
N LEU A 17 -8.58 12.51 -17.52
CA LEU A 17 -9.16 11.61 -18.51
C LEU A 17 -9.72 10.34 -17.86
N LEU A 18 -8.97 9.71 -16.93
CA LEU A 18 -9.46 8.54 -16.22
C LEU A 18 -10.67 8.86 -15.34
N THR A 19 -10.67 10.00 -14.64
CA THR A 19 -11.80 10.41 -13.79
C THR A 19 -13.04 10.75 -14.62
N MET A 20 -12.89 11.47 -15.72
CA MET A 20 -14.00 11.80 -16.62
C MET A 20 -14.58 10.55 -17.29
N LEU A 21 -13.71 9.65 -17.76
CA LEU A 21 -14.14 8.35 -18.28
C LEU A 21 -14.87 7.56 -17.20
N GLY A 22 -14.32 7.51 -15.98
CA GLY A 22 -14.97 6.89 -14.82
C GLY A 22 -16.37 7.44 -14.55
N LEU A 23 -16.53 8.76 -14.48
CA LEU A 23 -17.84 9.39 -14.26
C LEU A 23 -18.86 9.03 -15.36
N VAL A 24 -18.45 9.06 -16.63
CA VAL A 24 -19.31 8.66 -17.75
C VAL A 24 -19.70 7.19 -17.64
N MET A 25 -18.75 6.31 -17.33
CA MET A 25 -19.00 4.88 -17.23
C MET A 25 -19.81 4.49 -15.98
N VAL A 26 -19.62 5.18 -14.86
CA VAL A 26 -20.44 5.01 -13.65
C VAL A 26 -21.87 5.44 -13.91
N LEU A 27 -22.10 6.59 -14.55
CA LEU A 27 -23.44 7.01 -14.98
C LEU A 27 -24.08 5.95 -15.88
N SER A 28 -23.32 5.49 -16.88
CA SER A 28 -23.76 4.46 -17.80
C SER A 28 -24.15 3.18 -17.05
N ALA A 29 -23.26 2.64 -16.23
CA ALA A 29 -23.41 1.37 -15.51
C ALA A 29 -24.49 1.37 -14.42
N SER A 30 -24.66 2.48 -13.70
CA SER A 30 -25.54 2.56 -12.53
C SER A 30 -26.97 3.01 -12.85
N SER A 31 -27.21 3.56 -14.04
CA SER A 31 -28.51 4.14 -14.43
C SER A 31 -29.70 3.18 -14.31
N VAL A 32 -29.51 1.89 -14.63
CA VAL A 32 -30.58 0.87 -14.57
C VAL A 32 -30.83 0.37 -13.15
N GLU A 33 -29.75 0.18 -12.37
CA GLU A 33 -29.79 -0.35 -10.99
C GLU A 33 -30.28 0.71 -9.98
N ALA A 34 -29.93 1.98 -10.19
CA ALA A 34 -30.40 3.10 -9.36
C ALA A 34 -31.89 3.44 -9.62
N TYR A 35 -32.35 3.26 -10.86
CA TYR A 35 -33.77 3.48 -11.21
C TYR A 35 -34.69 2.43 -10.56
N SER A 36 -34.26 1.17 -10.46
CA SER A 36 -35.06 0.11 -9.85
C SER A 36 -35.11 0.15 -8.31
N ALA A 37 -34.09 0.73 -7.65
CA ALA A 37 -34.00 0.79 -6.18
C ALA A 37 -34.64 2.04 -5.56
N ASP A 38 -34.30 3.25 -6.04
CA ASP A 38 -34.70 4.53 -5.43
C ASP A 38 -35.59 5.40 -6.35
N GLY A 39 -35.94 4.91 -7.54
CA GLY A 39 -36.73 5.67 -8.53
C GLY A 39 -35.99 6.84 -9.19
N SER A 40 -34.71 7.06 -8.86
CA SER A 40 -33.86 8.08 -9.48
C SER A 40 -32.58 7.45 -10.04
N ALA A 41 -32.44 7.44 -11.36
CA ALA A 41 -31.28 6.92 -12.08
C ALA A 41 -29.96 7.67 -11.80
N TYR A 42 -30.01 8.78 -11.05
CA TYR A 42 -28.88 9.70 -10.87
C TYR A 42 -28.27 9.70 -9.47
N SER A 43 -28.86 9.01 -8.48
CA SER A 43 -28.40 9.08 -7.08
C SER A 43 -26.93 8.67 -6.92
N LEU A 44 -26.54 7.51 -7.46
CA LEU A 44 -25.16 7.01 -7.44
C LEU A 44 -24.20 7.91 -8.25
N PHE A 45 -24.65 8.44 -9.38
CA PHE A 45 -23.85 9.37 -10.18
C PHE A 45 -23.60 10.69 -9.43
N ILE A 46 -24.62 11.28 -8.81
CA ILE A 46 -24.50 12.53 -8.04
C ILE A 46 -23.52 12.33 -6.88
N GLN A 47 -23.61 11.19 -6.18
CA GLN A 47 -22.68 10.86 -5.12
C GLN A 47 -21.25 10.72 -5.64
N GLN A 48 -21.03 9.97 -6.72
CA GLN A 48 -19.71 9.80 -7.33
C GLN A 48 -19.14 11.14 -7.84
N ALA A 49 -19.98 11.99 -8.44
CA ALA A 49 -19.59 13.32 -8.90
C ALA A 49 -19.20 14.24 -7.74
N ALA A 50 -19.93 14.19 -6.61
CA ALA A 50 -19.56 14.92 -5.40
C ALA A 50 -18.19 14.46 -4.85
N PHE A 51 -17.93 13.14 -4.85
CA PHE A 51 -16.61 12.61 -4.49
C PHE A 51 -15.52 12.96 -5.49
N ALA A 52 -15.83 13.07 -6.79
CA ALA A 52 -14.89 13.54 -7.80
C ALA A 52 -14.50 15.00 -7.55
N VAL A 53 -15.48 15.87 -7.23
CA VAL A 53 -15.23 17.26 -6.83
C VAL A 53 -14.36 17.31 -5.57
N LEU A 54 -14.70 16.53 -4.54
CA LEU A 54 -13.89 16.43 -3.32
C LEU A 54 -12.47 15.95 -3.64
N GLY A 55 -12.32 15.00 -4.56
CA GLY A 55 -11.03 14.51 -5.02
C GLY A 55 -10.21 15.55 -5.79
N VAL A 56 -10.84 16.39 -6.61
CA VAL A 56 -10.18 17.53 -7.28
C VAL A 56 -9.69 18.54 -6.24
N VAL A 57 -10.51 18.83 -5.21
CA VAL A 57 -10.08 19.66 -4.08
C VAL A 57 -8.90 19.01 -3.35
N ALA A 58 -8.94 17.70 -3.10
CA ALA A 58 -7.86 16.97 -2.44
C ALA A 58 -6.57 16.96 -3.29
N PHE A 59 -6.67 16.79 -4.61
CA PHE A 59 -5.56 16.92 -5.56
C PHE A 59 -4.93 18.33 -5.47
N TYR A 60 -5.77 19.37 -5.45
CA TYR A 60 -5.31 20.76 -5.32
C TYR A 60 -4.61 21.00 -3.97
N VAL A 61 -5.18 20.50 -2.87
CA VAL A 61 -4.57 20.57 -1.54
C VAL A 61 -3.20 19.87 -1.55
N ALA A 62 -3.09 18.68 -2.14
CA ALA A 62 -1.82 17.94 -2.24
C ALA A 62 -0.73 18.74 -2.97
N LEU A 63 -1.08 19.53 -4.00
CA LEU A 63 -0.14 20.42 -4.70
C LEU A 63 0.36 21.60 -3.84
N ARG A 64 -0.39 21.96 -2.79
CA ARG A 64 -0.09 23.08 -1.91
C ARG A 64 0.70 22.68 -0.67
N ILE A 65 0.69 21.40 -0.28
CA ILE A 65 1.38 20.91 0.92
C ILE A 65 2.90 21.05 0.74
N PRO A 66 3.59 21.83 1.59
CA PRO A 66 5.05 21.92 1.55
C PRO A 66 5.68 20.56 1.91
N LEU A 67 6.72 20.16 1.18
CA LEU A 67 7.40 18.88 1.43
C LEU A 67 7.93 18.73 2.85
N ARG A 68 8.33 19.84 3.49
CA ARG A 68 8.76 19.86 4.90
C ARG A 68 7.63 19.40 5.83
N VAL A 69 6.41 19.88 5.60
CA VAL A 69 5.22 19.52 6.39
C VAL A 69 4.86 18.06 6.13
N LEU A 70 4.83 17.65 4.86
CA LEU A 70 4.52 16.28 4.46
C LEU A 70 5.45 15.26 5.14
N ARG A 71 6.76 15.56 5.19
CA ARG A 71 7.74 14.71 5.87
C ARG A 71 7.58 14.73 7.40
N ARG A 72 7.45 15.91 8.00
CA ARG A 72 7.32 16.07 9.46
C ARG A 72 6.09 15.37 10.01
N LEU A 73 4.98 15.43 9.27
CA LEU A 73 3.71 14.82 9.66
C LEU A 73 3.56 13.36 9.19
N SER A 74 4.52 12.83 8.42
CA SER A 74 4.41 11.48 7.84
C SER A 74 4.15 10.39 8.89
N PHE A 75 4.94 10.34 9.97
CA PHE A 75 4.75 9.36 11.04
C PHE A 75 3.50 9.62 11.90
N PRO A 76 3.24 10.84 12.41
CA PRO A 76 2.01 11.12 13.16
C PRO A 76 0.73 10.76 12.39
N VAL A 77 0.66 11.11 11.11
CA VAL A 77 -0.53 10.84 10.28
C VAL A 77 -0.62 9.34 9.94
N PHE A 78 0.50 8.66 9.71
CA PHE A 78 0.51 7.20 9.59
C PHE A 78 0.01 6.51 10.85
N ALA A 79 0.53 6.87 12.03
CA ALA A 79 0.08 6.33 13.31
C ALA A 79 -1.42 6.59 13.56
N ALA A 80 -1.91 7.80 13.24
CA ALA A 80 -3.32 8.11 13.31
C ALA A 80 -4.17 7.25 12.37
N SER A 81 -3.69 6.96 11.14
CA SER A 81 -4.40 6.07 10.21
C SER A 81 -4.40 4.60 10.66
N VAL A 82 -3.34 4.13 11.31
CA VAL A 82 -3.30 2.79 11.93
C VAL A 82 -4.27 2.72 13.11
N LEU A 83 -4.32 3.76 13.93
CA LEU A 83 -5.30 3.86 15.00
C LEU A 83 -6.73 3.86 14.46
N ALA A 84 -6.99 4.58 13.35
CA ALA A 84 -8.29 4.58 12.70
C ALA A 84 -8.71 3.19 12.19
N LEU A 85 -7.77 2.38 11.66
CA LEU A 85 -8.02 0.97 11.32
C LEU A 85 -8.36 0.12 12.56
N ALA A 86 -7.68 0.34 13.68
CA ALA A 86 -8.02 -0.38 14.90
C ALA A 86 -9.41 0.02 15.41
N LEU A 87 -9.75 1.31 15.34
CA LEU A 87 -11.04 1.85 15.78
C LEU A 87 -12.22 1.35 14.93
N VAL A 88 -12.04 1.15 13.61
CA VAL A 88 -13.13 0.71 12.74
C VAL A 88 -13.59 -0.71 13.04
N LEU A 89 -12.74 -1.54 13.65
CA LEU A 89 -13.08 -2.89 14.09
C LEU A 89 -14.03 -2.91 15.30
N ILE A 90 -14.06 -1.84 16.10
CA ILE A 90 -14.82 -1.78 17.35
C ILE A 90 -16.33 -1.67 17.06
N PRO A 91 -17.17 -2.57 17.64
CA PRO A 91 -18.62 -2.42 17.59
C PRO A 91 -19.08 -1.05 18.10
N GLY A 92 -19.90 -0.34 17.32
CA GLY A 92 -20.46 0.96 17.68
C GLY A 92 -19.69 2.17 17.12
N ILE A 93 -18.44 1.99 16.68
CA ILE A 93 -17.68 3.04 15.99
C ILE A 93 -17.70 2.79 14.47
N GLY A 94 -17.32 1.58 14.04
CA GLY A 94 -17.38 1.20 12.62
C GLY A 94 -18.78 0.78 12.18
N SER A 95 -19.21 1.26 11.01
CA SER A 95 -20.47 0.84 10.39
C SER A 95 -20.33 -0.53 9.72
N ARG A 96 -21.36 -1.39 9.87
CA ARG A 96 -21.44 -2.67 9.14
C ARG A 96 -22.11 -2.46 7.80
N VAL A 97 -21.37 -2.72 6.73
CA VAL A 97 -21.87 -2.75 5.36
C VAL A 97 -21.53 -4.12 4.77
N GLN A 98 -22.51 -4.81 4.20
CA GLN A 98 -22.34 -6.14 3.58
C GLN A 98 -21.61 -7.16 4.48
N GLY A 99 -21.94 -7.17 5.78
CA GLY A 99 -21.38 -8.15 6.74
C GLY A 99 -19.99 -7.83 7.29
N SER A 100 -19.34 -6.72 6.89
CA SER A 100 -18.04 -6.30 7.44
C SER A 100 -18.04 -4.86 7.97
N ARG A 101 -17.20 -4.60 8.98
CA ARG A 101 -16.96 -3.27 9.56
C ARG A 101 -15.69 -2.68 8.97
N ARG A 102 -15.86 -1.74 8.04
CA ARG A 102 -14.75 -1.14 7.26
C ARG A 102 -14.85 0.37 7.10
N TRP A 103 -16.00 0.94 7.46
CA TRP A 103 -16.34 2.32 7.14
C TRP A 103 -16.64 3.08 8.42
N PHE A 104 -16.22 4.34 8.45
CA PHE A 104 -16.79 5.33 9.35
C PHE A 104 -17.86 6.08 8.60
N ASP A 105 -19.09 5.97 9.08
CA ASP A 105 -20.20 6.74 8.55
C ASP A 105 -20.29 8.07 9.31
N LEU A 106 -20.01 9.18 8.61
CA LEU A 106 -20.12 10.53 9.15
C LEU A 106 -21.48 11.16 8.81
N GLY A 107 -22.44 10.36 8.32
CA GLY A 107 -23.78 10.77 7.92
C GLY A 107 -23.84 11.29 6.48
N PHE A 108 -22.95 12.22 6.11
CA PHE A 108 -22.89 12.77 4.75
C PHE A 108 -21.79 12.14 3.88
N VAL A 109 -20.73 11.61 4.50
CA VAL A 109 -19.62 10.94 3.81
C VAL A 109 -19.21 9.71 4.60
N SER A 110 -19.04 8.59 3.89
CA SER A 110 -18.42 7.40 4.46
C SER A 110 -16.93 7.38 4.11
N VAL A 111 -16.07 7.19 5.11
CA VAL A 111 -14.62 7.16 4.94
C VAL A 111 -14.10 5.78 5.28
N GLN A 112 -13.33 5.19 4.35
CA GLN A 112 -12.66 3.93 4.57
C GLN A 112 -11.21 4.15 5.05
N PRO A 113 -10.85 3.79 6.30
CA PRO A 113 -9.52 4.04 6.86
C PRO A 113 -8.40 3.34 6.09
N SER A 114 -8.71 2.19 5.48
CA SER A 114 -7.76 1.41 4.69
C SER A 114 -7.34 2.10 3.38
N GLU A 115 -8.11 3.05 2.86
CA GLU A 115 -7.68 3.89 1.74
C GLU A 115 -6.64 4.92 2.22
N ILE A 116 -6.86 5.52 3.39
CA ILE A 116 -5.95 6.50 3.99
C ILE A 116 -4.62 5.84 4.36
N VAL A 117 -4.64 4.66 4.99
CA VAL A 117 -3.43 3.97 5.44
C VAL A 117 -2.47 3.66 4.29
N LYS A 118 -2.98 3.37 3.08
CA LYS A 118 -2.14 3.10 1.90
C LYS A 118 -1.30 4.32 1.57
N VAL A 119 -1.93 5.50 1.49
CA VAL A 119 -1.24 6.76 1.20
C VAL A 119 -0.26 7.13 2.33
N THR A 120 -0.67 7.01 3.58
CA THR A 120 0.20 7.37 4.71
C THR A 120 1.37 6.41 4.85
N LEU A 121 1.19 5.11 4.59
CA LEU A 121 2.27 4.13 4.53
C LEU A 121 3.27 4.44 3.41
N ILE A 122 2.80 4.84 2.22
CA ILE A 122 3.67 5.28 1.13
C ILE A 122 4.51 6.48 1.58
N VAL A 123 3.88 7.52 2.13
CA VAL A 123 4.55 8.76 2.52
C VAL A 123 5.53 8.52 3.68
N TRP A 124 5.09 7.85 4.74
CA TRP A 124 5.94 7.53 5.89
C TRP A 124 7.07 6.56 5.52
N GLY A 125 6.76 5.49 4.78
CA GLY A 125 7.74 4.52 4.33
C GLY A 125 8.81 5.16 3.44
N ALA A 126 8.41 6.00 2.48
CA ALA A 126 9.35 6.76 1.66
C ALA A 126 10.22 7.70 2.50
N HIS A 127 9.64 8.36 3.52
CA HIS A 127 10.41 9.24 4.42
C HIS A 127 11.43 8.48 5.26
N LEU A 128 11.02 7.37 5.86
CA LEU A 128 11.86 6.49 6.67
C LEU A 128 13.03 5.91 5.85
N LEU A 129 12.75 5.38 4.66
CA LEU A 129 13.76 4.83 3.75
C LEU A 129 14.71 5.91 3.24
N ALA A 130 14.21 7.09 2.88
CA ALA A 130 15.02 8.22 2.44
C ALA A 130 15.94 8.75 3.55
N ALA A 131 15.49 8.72 4.81
CA ALA A 131 16.31 9.13 5.96
C ALA A 131 17.46 8.15 6.19
N ARG A 132 17.18 6.85 6.27
CA ARG A 132 18.19 5.82 6.63
C ARG A 132 19.16 5.47 5.51
N ARG A 133 18.78 5.64 4.23
CA ARG A 133 19.72 5.46 3.10
C ARG A 133 20.91 6.43 3.17
N SER A 134 20.74 7.58 3.83
CA SER A 134 21.80 8.58 4.02
C SER A 134 22.80 8.20 5.12
N GLU A 135 22.46 7.26 6.00
CA GLU A 135 23.23 6.95 7.23
C GLU A 135 24.13 5.70 7.08
N ARG A 136 24.17 5.07 5.89
CA ARG A 136 24.82 3.76 5.65
C ARG A 136 24.36 2.67 6.65
N SER A 137 23.15 2.79 7.19
CA SER A 137 22.57 1.78 8.09
C SER A 137 22.50 0.42 7.40
N SER A 138 22.75 -0.64 8.18
CA SER A 138 22.58 -2.02 7.71
C SER A 138 21.15 -2.25 7.24
N TYR A 139 20.95 -3.06 6.20
CA TYR A 139 19.62 -3.40 5.67
C TYR A 139 18.64 -3.84 6.77
N ARG A 140 19.13 -4.48 7.83
CA ARG A 140 18.34 -4.89 8.99
C ARG A 140 17.73 -3.71 9.77
N GLU A 141 18.45 -2.61 9.95
CA GLU A 141 17.96 -1.43 10.67
C GLU A 141 16.92 -0.64 9.87
N ILE A 142 16.97 -0.73 8.55
CA ILE A 142 15.98 -0.15 7.64
C ILE A 142 14.69 -0.99 7.65
N LEU A 143 14.83 -2.31 7.72
CA LEU A 143 13.72 -3.26 7.70
C LEU A 143 12.92 -3.32 9.01
N MET A 144 13.63 -3.18 10.14
CA MET A 144 13.05 -3.36 11.47
C MET A 144 11.85 -2.44 11.77
N PRO A 145 11.78 -1.17 11.34
CA PRO A 145 10.57 -0.37 11.53
C PRO A 145 9.50 -0.55 10.43
N LEU A 146 9.89 -0.68 9.16
CA LEU A 146 8.94 -0.67 8.05
C LEU A 146 8.14 -1.96 7.91
N VAL A 147 8.82 -3.12 8.02
CA VAL A 147 8.17 -4.42 7.81
C VAL A 147 7.15 -4.72 8.91
N PRO A 148 7.46 -4.58 10.22
CA PRO A 148 6.46 -4.80 11.26
C PRO A 148 5.28 -3.84 11.17
N ALA A 149 5.51 -2.57 10.82
CA ALA A 149 4.44 -1.61 10.62
C ALA A 149 3.52 -2.01 9.45
N GLY A 150 4.09 -2.40 8.30
CA GLY A 150 3.32 -2.90 7.16
C GLY A 150 2.56 -4.19 7.47
N LEU A 151 3.19 -5.14 8.19
CA LEU A 151 2.55 -6.38 8.62
C LEU A 151 1.41 -6.12 9.61
N LEU A 152 1.57 -5.17 10.53
CA LEU A 152 0.50 -4.75 11.44
C LEU A 152 -0.70 -4.19 10.67
N VAL A 153 -0.46 -3.33 9.67
CA VAL A 153 -1.54 -2.82 8.80
C VAL A 153 -2.22 -3.96 8.06
N CYS A 154 -1.46 -4.90 7.47
CA CYS A 154 -2.03 -6.07 6.82
C CYS A 154 -2.87 -6.92 7.79
N LEU A 155 -2.39 -7.14 9.02
CA LEU A 155 -3.10 -7.89 10.05
C LEU A 155 -4.44 -7.24 10.40
N LEU A 156 -4.46 -5.92 10.66
CA LEU A 156 -5.69 -5.19 10.98
C LEU A 156 -6.72 -5.30 9.84
N ILE A 157 -6.28 -5.19 8.58
CA ILE A 157 -7.18 -5.28 7.43
C ILE A 157 -7.70 -6.72 7.21
N VAL A 158 -6.87 -7.74 7.50
CA VAL A 158 -7.32 -9.15 7.49
C VAL A 158 -8.39 -9.40 8.56
N LEU A 159 -8.32 -8.69 9.70
CA LEU A 159 -9.38 -8.72 10.73
C LEU A 159 -10.67 -8.01 10.29
N GLU A 160 -10.63 -7.16 9.25
CA GLU A 160 -11.81 -6.56 8.58
C GLU A 160 -12.40 -7.46 7.46
N PRO A 161 -12.12 -8.77 7.51
CA PRO A 161 -12.12 -9.69 6.36
C PRO A 161 -11.84 -9.11 4.95
N ASN A 162 -10.93 -8.15 4.77
CA ASN A 162 -10.76 -7.41 3.50
C ASN A 162 -9.51 -7.82 2.70
N LEU A 163 -9.58 -8.95 2.00
CA LEU A 163 -8.43 -9.52 1.28
C LEU A 163 -7.92 -8.61 0.15
N SER A 164 -8.81 -7.99 -0.64
CA SER A 164 -8.43 -7.11 -1.75
C SER A 164 -7.54 -5.95 -1.25
N THR A 165 -7.93 -5.33 -0.15
CA THR A 165 -7.17 -4.22 0.41
C THR A 165 -5.87 -4.69 1.06
N THR A 166 -5.84 -5.89 1.66
CA THR A 166 -4.58 -6.49 2.13
C THR A 166 -3.59 -6.70 0.98
N ILE A 167 -4.04 -7.17 -0.18
CA ILE A 167 -3.19 -7.32 -1.38
C ILE A 167 -2.64 -5.96 -1.82
N ALA A 168 -3.49 -4.92 -1.84
CA ALA A 168 -3.05 -3.56 -2.20
C ALA A 168 -2.01 -2.99 -1.23
N VAL A 169 -2.17 -3.18 0.08
CA VAL A 169 -1.16 -2.78 1.09
C VAL A 169 0.12 -3.61 0.96
N GLY A 170 -0.01 -4.91 0.70
CA GLY A 170 1.13 -5.79 0.43
C GLY A 170 1.94 -5.32 -0.78
N LEU A 171 1.27 -4.87 -1.84
CA LEU A 171 1.89 -4.27 -3.02
C LEU A 171 2.61 -2.96 -2.68
N VAL A 172 2.00 -2.07 -1.88
CA VAL A 172 2.66 -0.85 -1.36
C VAL A 172 3.94 -1.20 -0.61
N LEU A 173 3.86 -2.15 0.33
CA LEU A 173 5.00 -2.57 1.13
C LEU A 173 6.10 -3.16 0.25
N ALA A 174 5.76 -4.07 -0.67
CA ALA A 174 6.70 -4.66 -1.61
C ALA A 174 7.39 -3.58 -2.46
N ALA A 175 6.64 -2.61 -2.99
CA ALA A 175 7.19 -1.53 -3.79
C ALA A 175 8.15 -0.63 -2.98
N LEU A 176 7.79 -0.27 -1.74
CA LEU A 176 8.69 0.48 -0.84
C LEU A 176 9.99 -0.27 -0.61
N LEU A 177 9.92 -1.56 -0.30
CA LEU A 177 11.10 -2.40 -0.06
C LEU A 177 11.95 -2.52 -1.34
N TRP A 178 11.31 -2.64 -2.52
CA TRP A 178 11.99 -2.83 -3.79
C TRP A 178 12.80 -1.58 -4.15
N PHE A 179 12.14 -0.42 -4.18
CA PHE A 179 12.81 0.84 -4.48
C PHE A 179 13.73 1.30 -3.33
N GLY A 180 13.51 0.80 -2.11
CA GLY A 180 14.42 0.91 -0.97
C GLY A 180 15.78 0.27 -1.22
N GLY A 181 15.88 -0.68 -2.15
CA GLY A 181 17.12 -1.36 -2.54
C GLY A 181 17.37 -2.66 -1.79
N LEU A 182 16.31 -3.34 -1.35
CA LEU A 182 16.45 -4.65 -0.72
C LEU A 182 16.87 -5.75 -1.71
N PRO A 183 17.53 -6.81 -1.23
CA PRO A 183 17.96 -7.90 -2.11
C PRO A 183 16.76 -8.64 -2.70
N VAL A 184 16.84 -8.93 -4.00
CA VAL A 184 15.82 -9.70 -4.76
C VAL A 184 15.49 -11.04 -4.10
N ARG A 185 16.46 -11.65 -3.39
CA ARG A 185 16.27 -12.88 -2.61
C ARG A 185 15.10 -12.77 -1.63
N LEU A 186 14.90 -11.63 -0.97
CA LEU A 186 13.78 -11.44 -0.05
C LEU A 186 12.43 -11.50 -0.79
N PHE A 187 12.35 -10.89 -1.97
CA PHE A 187 11.14 -10.92 -2.80
C PHE A 187 10.83 -12.33 -3.27
N VAL A 188 11.85 -13.10 -3.66
CA VAL A 188 11.68 -14.52 -3.99
C VAL A 188 11.16 -15.28 -2.78
N THR A 189 11.73 -15.08 -1.58
CA THR A 189 11.25 -15.78 -0.37
C THR A 189 9.81 -15.40 0.01
N ILE A 190 9.42 -14.13 -0.12
CA ILE A 190 8.04 -13.66 0.13
C ILE A 190 7.08 -14.21 -0.94
N GLY A 191 7.50 -14.21 -2.20
CA GLY A 191 6.70 -14.77 -3.30
C GLY A 191 6.46 -16.26 -3.14
N VAL A 192 7.52 -17.03 -2.85
CA VAL A 192 7.43 -18.48 -2.61
C VAL A 192 6.59 -18.77 -1.37
N SER A 193 6.80 -18.06 -0.26
CA SER A 193 5.98 -18.28 0.95
C SER A 193 4.52 -17.93 0.73
N GLY A 194 4.22 -16.89 -0.06
CA GLY A 194 2.87 -16.53 -0.47
C GLY A 194 2.20 -17.62 -1.32
N VAL A 195 2.90 -18.17 -2.30
CA VAL A 195 2.40 -19.29 -3.13
C VAL A 195 2.16 -20.53 -2.27
N VAL A 196 3.12 -20.88 -1.39
CA VAL A 196 2.99 -22.02 -0.47
C VAL A 196 1.78 -21.83 0.45
N ALA A 197 1.62 -20.64 1.04
CA ALA A 197 0.46 -20.33 1.88
C ALA A 197 -0.86 -20.43 1.10
N ALA A 198 -0.90 -19.94 -0.15
CA ALA A 198 -2.07 -20.05 -1.02
C ALA A 198 -2.42 -21.51 -1.34
N VAL A 199 -1.42 -22.35 -1.63
CA VAL A 199 -1.61 -23.79 -1.87
C VAL A 199 -2.11 -24.49 -0.60
N ILE A 200 -1.49 -24.24 0.55
CA ILE A 200 -1.92 -24.82 1.84
C ILE A 200 -3.37 -24.40 2.15
N LEU A 201 -3.71 -23.12 1.98
CA LEU A 201 -5.08 -22.61 2.17
C LEU A 201 -6.07 -23.24 1.19
N ALA A 202 -5.68 -23.48 -0.06
CA ALA A 202 -6.51 -24.16 -1.03
C ALA A 202 -6.78 -25.64 -0.64
N MET A 203 -5.80 -26.30 -0.02
CA MET A 203 -5.88 -27.72 0.37
C MET A 203 -6.57 -27.96 1.73
N THR A 204 -6.61 -26.97 2.63
CA THR A 204 -7.05 -27.15 4.04
C THR A 204 -8.56 -26.95 4.29
N ALA A 205 -9.37 -26.85 3.23
CA ALA A 205 -10.83 -26.96 3.22
C ALA A 205 -11.58 -26.42 4.46
N GLY A 206 -12.00 -25.15 4.38
CA GLY A 206 -12.93 -24.55 5.33
C GLY A 206 -13.02 -23.03 5.13
N TYR A 207 -14.02 -22.59 4.36
CA TYR A 207 -14.53 -21.20 4.30
C TYR A 207 -13.79 -20.14 3.44
N ARG A 208 -12.53 -20.32 3.01
CA ARG A 208 -11.84 -19.38 2.07
C ARG A 208 -11.50 -19.97 0.70
N SER A 209 -11.99 -21.18 0.48
CA SER A 209 -11.81 -21.99 -0.71
C SER A 209 -12.64 -21.53 -1.90
N ASP A 210 -13.69 -20.73 -1.71
CA ASP A 210 -14.74 -20.63 -2.73
C ASP A 210 -14.35 -19.71 -3.88
N ARG A 211 -13.55 -18.66 -3.65
CA ARG A 211 -13.00 -17.83 -4.73
C ARG A 211 -11.95 -18.56 -5.57
N MET A 212 -11.10 -19.36 -4.92
CA MET A 212 -10.06 -20.13 -5.60
C MET A 212 -10.65 -21.36 -6.30
N ARG A 213 -11.62 -22.04 -5.66
CA ARG A 213 -12.39 -23.14 -6.27
C ARG A 213 -13.26 -22.64 -7.41
N ALA A 214 -13.95 -21.51 -7.29
CA ALA A 214 -14.70 -20.91 -8.39
C ALA A 214 -13.79 -20.44 -9.54
N PHE A 215 -12.55 -20.01 -9.25
CA PHE A 215 -11.59 -19.68 -10.30
C PHE A 215 -11.08 -20.94 -11.03
N LEU A 216 -10.74 -22.01 -10.30
CA LEU A 216 -10.23 -23.25 -10.88
C LEU A 216 -11.33 -24.11 -11.53
N ASN A 217 -12.54 -24.09 -10.96
CA ASN A 217 -13.74 -24.84 -11.37
C ASN A 217 -14.95 -23.88 -11.48
N SER A 218 -14.94 -22.97 -12.45
CA SER A 218 -16.00 -21.96 -12.64
C SER A 218 -17.40 -22.53 -12.93
N SER A 219 -17.53 -23.83 -13.23
CA SER A 219 -18.81 -24.50 -13.48
C SER A 219 -19.59 -24.90 -12.23
N GLU A 220 -18.96 -24.91 -11.05
CA GLU A 220 -19.57 -25.40 -9.80
C GLU A 220 -20.26 -24.29 -8.97
N ASP A 221 -20.14 -23.03 -9.38
CA ASP A 221 -20.77 -21.87 -8.70
C ASP A 221 -21.64 -21.02 -9.67
N PRO A 222 -22.86 -21.48 -9.99
CA PRO A 222 -23.73 -20.85 -11.00
C PRO A 222 -24.32 -19.50 -10.60
N GLN A 223 -24.23 -19.10 -9.32
CA GLN A 223 -24.86 -17.87 -8.80
C GLN A 223 -23.92 -16.97 -7.98
N GLY A 224 -22.70 -17.43 -7.67
CA GLY A 224 -21.73 -16.69 -6.87
C GLY A 224 -20.66 -15.98 -7.71
N ILE A 225 -19.40 -16.19 -7.35
CA ILE A 225 -18.26 -15.44 -7.87
C ILE A 225 -17.84 -15.95 -9.25
N GLY A 226 -18.01 -17.25 -9.51
CA GLY A 226 -17.79 -17.85 -10.83
C GLY A 226 -18.75 -17.29 -11.90
N TYR A 227 -20.01 -17.09 -11.52
CA TYR A 227 -21.01 -16.45 -12.37
C TYR A 227 -20.60 -15.02 -12.78
N GLN A 228 -20.15 -14.20 -11.83
CA GLN A 228 -19.72 -12.82 -12.11
C GLN A 228 -18.52 -12.78 -13.06
N ALA A 229 -17.51 -13.64 -12.85
CA ALA A 229 -16.34 -13.71 -13.72
C ALA A 229 -16.72 -14.12 -15.16
N ARG A 230 -17.58 -15.14 -15.31
CA ARG A 230 -18.06 -15.59 -16.62
C ARG A 230 -18.87 -14.52 -17.33
N GLN A 231 -19.71 -13.80 -16.60
CA GLN A 231 -20.53 -12.75 -17.17
C GLN A 231 -19.71 -11.52 -17.58
N ALA A 232 -18.66 -11.18 -16.84
CA ALA A 232 -17.70 -10.16 -17.25
C ALA A 232 -17.02 -10.52 -18.59
N LEU A 233 -16.59 -11.78 -18.75
CA LEU A 233 -16.02 -12.30 -20.00
C LEU A 233 -17.01 -12.24 -21.17
N PHE A 234 -18.28 -12.62 -20.96
CA PHE A 234 -19.31 -12.50 -21.99
C PHE A 234 -19.56 -11.05 -22.40
N SER A 235 -19.59 -10.13 -21.44
CA SER A 235 -19.76 -8.69 -21.71
C SER A 235 -18.59 -8.13 -22.55
N LEU A 236 -17.37 -8.58 -22.28
CA LEU A 236 -16.18 -8.27 -23.08
C LEU A 236 -16.28 -8.82 -24.51
N ALA A 237 -16.69 -10.09 -24.67
CA ALA A 237 -16.84 -10.71 -25.99
C ALA A 237 -17.91 -9.99 -26.84
N ASP A 238 -18.96 -9.57 -26.17
CA ASP A 238 -20.12 -8.89 -26.72
C ASP A 238 -19.83 -7.51 -27.33
N GLY A 239 -18.81 -6.80 -26.81
CA GLY A 239 -18.42 -5.47 -27.28
C GLY A 239 -17.66 -5.45 -28.60
N GLY A 240 -17.02 -6.56 -29.01
CA GLY A 240 -16.21 -6.59 -30.23
C GLY A 240 -15.13 -5.49 -30.28
N ILE A 241 -14.81 -4.98 -31.47
CA ILE A 241 -13.78 -3.94 -31.64
C ILE A 241 -14.31 -2.54 -31.28
N TRP A 242 -15.54 -2.24 -31.70
CA TRP A 242 -16.12 -0.89 -31.69
C TRP A 242 -17.04 -0.61 -30.50
N GLY A 243 -17.43 -1.66 -29.76
CA GLY A 243 -18.42 -1.54 -28.70
C GLY A 243 -19.84 -1.56 -29.24
N ARG A 244 -20.80 -1.70 -28.32
CA ARG A 244 -22.24 -1.62 -28.61
C ARG A 244 -22.80 -0.20 -28.57
N GLY A 245 -21.99 0.76 -28.15
CA GLY A 245 -22.39 2.15 -27.92
C GLY A 245 -22.64 2.45 -26.44
N LEU A 246 -22.33 3.69 -26.04
CA LEU A 246 -22.53 4.18 -24.68
C LEU A 246 -24.00 4.06 -24.27
N GLY A 247 -24.25 3.55 -23.06
CA GLY A 247 -25.60 3.39 -22.55
C GLY A 247 -26.26 2.06 -22.92
N GLN A 248 -25.78 1.35 -23.94
CA GLN A 248 -26.46 0.18 -24.55
C GLN A 248 -26.03 -1.17 -23.96
N SER A 249 -25.18 -1.21 -22.93
CA SER A 249 -24.74 -2.48 -22.33
C SER A 249 -25.90 -3.24 -21.69
N ARG A 250 -26.00 -4.54 -22.02
CA ARG A 250 -27.01 -5.46 -21.49
C ARG A 250 -26.62 -5.97 -20.10
N ALA A 251 -25.33 -5.91 -19.75
CA ALA A 251 -24.82 -6.30 -18.43
C ALA A 251 -25.41 -5.47 -17.27
N LYS A 252 -25.97 -4.28 -17.55
CA LYS A 252 -26.60 -3.37 -16.58
C LYS A 252 -27.95 -3.83 -16.03
N TRP A 253 -28.61 -4.78 -16.69
CA TRP A 253 -29.95 -5.26 -16.30
C TRP A 253 -29.89 -6.32 -15.19
N SER A 254 -29.10 -6.07 -14.15
CA SER A 254 -28.84 -7.03 -13.05
C SER A 254 -28.18 -8.34 -13.49
N TYR A 255 -27.59 -8.39 -14.68
CA TYR A 255 -26.91 -9.59 -15.21
C TYR A 255 -25.49 -9.71 -14.61
N LEU A 256 -24.86 -8.59 -14.24
CA LEU A 256 -23.58 -8.57 -13.53
C LEU A 256 -23.69 -7.80 -12.19
N PRO A 257 -23.82 -8.49 -11.05
CA PRO A 257 -23.88 -7.85 -9.73
C PRO A 257 -22.64 -6.97 -9.45
N ASN A 258 -22.84 -5.79 -8.85
CA ASN A 258 -21.78 -4.82 -8.50
C ASN A 258 -20.92 -4.33 -9.68
N ALA A 259 -21.47 -4.33 -10.90
CA ALA A 259 -20.69 -3.99 -12.10
C ALA A 259 -20.16 -2.56 -12.13
N HIS A 260 -20.81 -1.62 -11.43
CA HIS A 260 -20.34 -0.24 -11.31
C HIS A 260 -19.08 -0.09 -10.42
N ASN A 261 -18.83 -1.03 -9.50
CA ASN A 261 -17.68 -1.02 -8.58
C ASN A 261 -16.54 -1.91 -9.10
N ASP A 262 -16.76 -3.23 -9.16
CA ASP A 262 -15.66 -4.19 -9.33
C ASP A 262 -15.49 -4.66 -10.77
N PHE A 263 -16.51 -4.55 -11.62
CA PHE A 263 -16.48 -5.03 -13.01
C PHE A 263 -16.69 -3.92 -14.05
N ILE A 264 -16.39 -2.66 -13.71
CA ILE A 264 -16.61 -1.53 -14.62
C ILE A 264 -15.81 -1.68 -15.92
N PHE A 265 -14.66 -2.36 -15.86
CA PHE A 265 -13.84 -2.65 -17.04
C PHE A 265 -14.55 -3.58 -18.03
N ALA A 266 -15.41 -4.48 -17.57
CA ALA A 266 -16.23 -5.32 -18.46
C ALA A 266 -17.29 -4.49 -19.19
N ILE A 267 -17.92 -3.53 -18.50
CA ILE A 267 -18.88 -2.60 -19.11
C ILE A 267 -18.17 -1.70 -20.13
N ILE A 268 -16.97 -1.20 -19.81
CA ILE A 268 -16.14 -0.45 -20.76
C ILE A 268 -15.89 -1.29 -22.02
N GLY A 269 -15.54 -2.57 -21.85
CA GLY A 269 -15.36 -3.50 -22.96
C GLY A 269 -16.62 -3.72 -23.78
N GLU A 270 -17.79 -3.83 -23.14
CA GLU A 270 -19.06 -4.02 -23.85
C GLU A 270 -19.49 -2.76 -24.63
N GLU A 271 -19.41 -1.58 -24.00
CA GLU A 271 -19.94 -0.33 -24.55
C GLU A 271 -18.99 0.34 -25.55
N LEU A 272 -17.69 0.36 -25.24
CA LEU A 272 -16.66 1.04 -26.02
C LEU A 272 -15.78 0.05 -26.80
N GLY A 273 -15.99 -1.26 -26.62
CA GLY A 273 -15.27 -2.30 -27.33
C GLY A 273 -13.81 -2.41 -26.90
N PHE A 274 -13.05 -3.13 -27.72
CA PHE A 274 -11.60 -3.23 -27.59
C PHE A 274 -10.91 -1.86 -27.52
N LEU A 275 -11.37 -0.86 -28.29
CA LEU A 275 -10.78 0.48 -28.29
C LEU A 275 -10.91 1.18 -26.93
N GLY A 276 -12.05 1.04 -26.25
CA GLY A 276 -12.23 1.56 -24.89
C GLY A 276 -11.29 0.91 -23.89
N CYS A 277 -11.19 -0.43 -23.93
CA CYS A 277 -10.24 -1.17 -23.10
C CYS A 277 -8.78 -0.76 -23.39
N ALA A 278 -8.42 -0.62 -24.67
CA ALA A 278 -7.08 -0.21 -25.09
C ALA A 278 -6.76 1.23 -24.65
N LEU A 279 -7.72 2.14 -24.66
CA LEU A 279 -7.57 3.50 -24.14
C LEU A 279 -7.26 3.47 -22.63
N VAL A 280 -8.02 2.71 -21.83
CA VAL A 280 -7.79 2.60 -20.38
C VAL A 280 -6.42 2.00 -20.09
N LEU A 281 -6.06 0.90 -20.77
CA LEU A 281 -4.74 0.29 -20.68
C LEU A 281 -3.63 1.26 -21.07
N GLY A 282 -3.82 2.01 -22.16
CA GLY A 282 -2.88 3.01 -22.64
C GLY A 282 -2.68 4.15 -21.65
N LEU A 283 -3.74 4.62 -20.99
CA LEU A 283 -3.66 5.66 -19.95
C LEU A 283 -2.89 5.17 -18.71
N PHE A 284 -3.12 3.92 -18.27
CA PHE A 284 -2.33 3.34 -17.17
C PHE A 284 -0.88 3.07 -17.58
N ALA A 285 -0.61 2.63 -18.81
CA ALA A 285 0.74 2.46 -19.33
C ALA A 285 1.50 3.80 -19.38
N LEU A 286 0.83 4.85 -19.86
CA LEU A 286 1.37 6.21 -19.86
C LEU A 286 1.59 6.73 -18.42
N PHE A 287 0.71 6.37 -17.48
CA PHE A 287 0.89 6.69 -16.06
C PHE A 287 2.12 6.02 -15.47
N VAL A 288 2.35 4.73 -15.75
CA VAL A 288 3.57 4.02 -15.34
C VAL A 288 4.80 4.70 -15.88
N TYR A 289 4.81 4.96 -17.19
CA TYR A 289 5.92 5.65 -17.84
C TYR A 289 6.20 7.00 -17.17
N THR A 290 5.18 7.83 -16.99
CA THR A 290 5.31 9.17 -16.42
C THR A 290 5.73 9.11 -14.95
N GLY A 291 5.10 8.25 -14.14
CA GLY A 291 5.39 8.12 -12.71
C GLY A 291 6.80 7.60 -12.43
N LEU A 292 7.27 6.60 -13.19
CA LEU A 292 8.64 6.10 -13.08
C LEU A 292 9.66 7.08 -13.63
N ARG A 293 9.30 7.83 -14.69
CA ARG A 293 10.13 8.93 -15.20
C ARG A 293 10.32 10.01 -14.13
N ILE A 294 9.25 10.46 -13.48
CA ILE A 294 9.30 11.43 -12.37
C ILE A 294 10.20 10.90 -11.25
N ALA A 295 10.04 9.63 -10.87
CA ALA A 295 10.87 9.02 -9.85
C ALA A 295 12.36 9.02 -10.25
N SER A 296 12.69 8.66 -11.49
CA SER A 296 14.07 8.60 -11.97
C SER A 296 14.75 9.98 -12.05
N ARG A 297 13.97 11.03 -12.33
CA ARG A 297 14.43 12.43 -12.43
C ARG A 297 14.46 13.15 -11.09
N SER A 298 13.81 12.61 -10.07
CA SER A 298 13.78 13.18 -8.73
C SER A 298 15.13 13.05 -8.03
N VAL A 299 15.76 14.20 -7.72
CA VAL A 299 17.02 14.25 -6.95
C VAL A 299 16.79 13.95 -5.47
N ASP A 300 15.62 14.31 -4.95
CA ASP A 300 15.22 14.03 -3.59
C ASP A 300 14.80 12.55 -3.41
N PRO A 301 15.52 11.76 -2.57
CA PRO A 301 15.21 10.35 -2.39
C PRO A 301 13.81 10.08 -1.86
N PHE A 302 13.26 11.01 -1.07
CA PHE A 302 11.89 10.91 -0.55
C PHE A 302 10.86 10.94 -1.69
N LEU A 303 10.92 11.97 -2.55
CA LEU A 303 10.04 12.08 -3.71
C LEU A 303 10.19 10.91 -4.68
N ARG A 304 11.43 10.45 -4.91
CA ARG A 304 11.71 9.29 -5.74
C ARG A 304 11.00 8.03 -5.24
N LEU A 305 11.14 7.71 -3.96
CA LEU A 305 10.51 6.54 -3.36
C LEU A 305 8.98 6.68 -3.36
N MET A 306 8.46 7.83 -2.93
CA MET A 306 7.03 8.09 -2.86
C MET A 306 6.35 7.96 -4.23
N SER A 307 6.90 8.61 -5.26
CA SER A 307 6.36 8.57 -6.63
C SER A 307 6.44 7.16 -7.24
N ALA A 308 7.57 6.47 -7.11
CA ALA A 308 7.72 5.11 -7.61
C ALA A 308 6.77 4.12 -6.94
N THR A 309 6.69 4.15 -5.61
CA THR A 309 5.78 3.27 -4.85
C THR A 309 4.32 3.55 -5.16
N ALA A 310 3.90 4.81 -5.20
CA ALA A 310 2.51 5.16 -5.51
C ALA A 310 2.12 4.75 -6.94
N THR A 311 3.04 4.92 -7.90
CA THR A 311 2.85 4.46 -9.28
C THR A 311 2.64 2.95 -9.32
N VAL A 312 3.48 2.18 -8.63
CA VAL A 312 3.34 0.71 -8.57
C VAL A 312 2.03 0.31 -7.89
N TRP A 313 1.64 0.95 -6.78
CA TRP A 313 0.39 0.64 -6.09
C TRP A 313 -0.83 0.89 -7.00
N ILE A 314 -0.96 2.09 -7.55
CA ILE A 314 -2.12 2.48 -8.37
C ILE A 314 -2.20 1.58 -9.61
N THR A 315 -1.09 1.41 -10.33
CA THR A 315 -1.11 0.56 -11.53
C THR A 315 -1.28 -0.91 -11.19
N GLY A 316 -0.64 -1.43 -10.15
CA GLY A 316 -0.80 -2.84 -9.79
C GLY A 316 -2.21 -3.16 -9.34
N GLN A 317 -2.89 -2.24 -8.65
CA GLN A 317 -4.32 -2.37 -8.36
C GLN A 317 -5.16 -2.40 -9.65
N ALA A 318 -4.85 -1.53 -10.62
CA ALA A 318 -5.52 -1.51 -11.92
C ALA A 318 -5.29 -2.82 -12.72
N LEU A 319 -4.06 -3.33 -12.75
CA LEU A 319 -3.70 -4.59 -13.41
C LEU A 319 -4.38 -5.79 -12.75
N ILE A 320 -4.48 -5.82 -11.42
CA ILE A 320 -5.21 -6.87 -10.73
C ILE A 320 -6.70 -6.81 -11.08
N ASN A 321 -7.31 -5.61 -11.07
CA ASN A 321 -8.70 -5.41 -11.47
C ASN A 321 -8.95 -5.93 -12.89
N MET A 322 -8.24 -5.39 -13.88
CA MET A 322 -8.38 -5.78 -15.28
C MET A 322 -8.08 -7.27 -15.47
N GLY A 323 -7.05 -7.78 -14.79
CA GLY A 323 -6.63 -9.18 -14.85
C GLY A 323 -7.71 -10.16 -14.42
N TYR A 324 -8.45 -9.91 -13.33
CA TYR A 324 -9.55 -10.81 -12.97
C TYR A 324 -10.79 -10.63 -13.86
N VAL A 325 -11.01 -9.42 -14.38
CA VAL A 325 -12.13 -9.15 -15.30
C VAL A 325 -11.98 -9.93 -16.61
N VAL A 326 -10.74 -10.06 -17.12
CA VAL A 326 -10.45 -10.87 -18.33
C VAL A 326 -10.17 -12.35 -18.02
N GLY A 327 -10.31 -12.78 -16.76
CA GLY A 327 -10.14 -14.18 -16.34
C GLY A 327 -8.70 -14.66 -16.16
N LEU A 328 -7.70 -13.77 -16.14
CA LEU A 328 -6.29 -14.12 -15.88
C LEU A 328 -5.97 -14.27 -14.38
N LEU A 329 -6.78 -13.67 -13.51
CA LEU A 329 -6.61 -13.70 -12.05
C LEU A 329 -7.94 -14.07 -11.37
N PRO A 330 -7.91 -14.61 -10.13
CA PRO A 330 -9.12 -14.82 -9.35
C PRO A 330 -9.79 -13.49 -9.00
N VAL A 331 -11.12 -13.48 -8.90
CA VAL A 331 -11.89 -12.27 -8.55
C VAL A 331 -11.51 -11.79 -7.15
N THR A 332 -10.86 -10.63 -7.09
CA THR A 332 -10.38 -10.05 -5.83
C THR A 332 -11.37 -9.04 -5.23
N GLY A 333 -12.15 -8.36 -6.07
CA GLY A 333 -13.00 -7.22 -5.66
C GLY A 333 -12.19 -5.96 -5.38
N LEU A 334 -11.15 -5.73 -6.19
CA LEU A 334 -10.37 -4.49 -6.19
C LEU A 334 -10.96 -3.55 -7.23
N GLN A 335 -11.39 -2.36 -6.81
CA GLN A 335 -11.85 -1.32 -7.73
C GLN A 335 -10.74 -0.81 -8.67
N LEU A 336 -11.13 -0.45 -9.88
CA LEU A 336 -10.26 0.19 -10.88
C LEU A 336 -10.01 1.65 -10.49
N PRO A 337 -8.75 2.05 -10.17
CA PRO A 337 -8.47 3.40 -9.67
C PRO A 337 -8.95 4.51 -10.61
N LEU A 338 -9.56 5.55 -10.06
CA LEU A 338 -10.18 6.71 -10.76
C LEU A 338 -11.39 6.40 -11.65
N VAL A 339 -11.59 5.14 -12.06
CA VAL A 339 -12.63 4.75 -13.02
C VAL A 339 -13.86 4.16 -12.32
N SER A 340 -13.65 3.18 -11.43
CA SER A 340 -14.73 2.51 -10.70
C SER A 340 -15.48 3.44 -9.74
N ALA A 341 -16.74 3.10 -9.46
CA ALA A 341 -17.48 3.70 -8.36
C ALA A 341 -16.83 3.36 -7.01
N GLY A 342 -16.66 4.38 -6.18
CA GLY A 342 -15.87 4.28 -4.96
C GLY A 342 -15.55 5.65 -4.40
N GLY A 343 -16.49 6.22 -3.65
CA GLY A 343 -16.43 7.62 -3.22
C GLY A 343 -15.11 8.02 -2.54
N SER A 344 -14.81 7.43 -1.38
CA SER A 344 -13.59 7.77 -0.64
C SER A 344 -12.30 7.38 -1.38
N SER A 345 -12.31 6.27 -2.11
CA SER A 345 -11.12 5.81 -2.85
C SER A 345 -10.79 6.71 -4.03
N LEU A 346 -11.80 7.22 -4.76
CA LEU A 346 -11.60 8.21 -5.81
C LEU A 346 -10.91 9.47 -5.27
N ALA A 347 -11.42 10.01 -4.17
CA ALA A 347 -10.86 11.23 -3.57
C ALA A 347 -9.43 11.02 -3.05
N ILE A 348 -9.15 9.88 -2.41
CA ILE A 348 -7.82 9.55 -1.88
C ILE A 348 -6.82 9.23 -3.00
N THR A 349 -7.28 8.58 -4.07
CA THR A 349 -6.44 8.34 -5.25
C THR A 349 -6.09 9.65 -5.95
N LEU A 350 -7.06 10.56 -6.12
CA LEU A 350 -6.80 11.90 -6.65
C LEU A 350 -5.85 12.71 -5.77
N PHE A 351 -5.95 12.61 -4.45
CA PHE A 351 -4.96 13.18 -3.53
C PHE A 351 -3.55 12.64 -3.81
N MET A 352 -3.39 11.32 -4.00
CA MET A 352 -2.10 10.70 -4.32
C MET A 352 -1.57 11.15 -5.69
N PHE A 353 -2.43 11.26 -6.72
CA PHE A 353 -2.06 11.85 -8.00
C PHE A 353 -1.58 13.30 -7.84
N GLY A 354 -2.19 14.08 -6.94
CA GLY A 354 -1.75 15.43 -6.60
C GLY A 354 -0.37 15.46 -5.95
N LEU A 355 -0.05 14.48 -5.09
CA LEU A 355 1.31 14.33 -4.53
C LEU A 355 2.34 13.94 -5.59
N ILE A 356 1.99 13.09 -6.57
CA ILE A 356 2.86 12.74 -7.70
C ILE A 356 3.07 13.95 -8.61
N ALA A 357 2.03 14.72 -8.89
CA ALA A 357 2.13 15.96 -9.65
C ALA A 357 2.97 17.01 -8.90
N SER A 358 2.87 17.07 -7.57
CA SER A 358 3.76 17.87 -6.72
C SER A 358 5.22 17.42 -6.85
N ALA A 359 5.48 16.11 -6.90
CA ALA A 359 6.82 15.57 -7.14
C ALA A 359 7.40 15.98 -8.50
N ALA A 360 6.60 15.93 -9.58
CA ALA A 360 7.00 16.38 -10.92
C ALA A 360 7.45 17.84 -10.95
N ARG A 361 6.81 18.71 -10.14
CA ARG A 361 7.23 20.12 -10.02
C ARG A 361 8.57 20.31 -9.30
N HIS A 362 9.02 19.32 -8.53
CA HIS A 362 10.31 19.35 -7.84
C HIS A 362 11.45 18.69 -8.65
N GLU A 363 11.21 18.34 -9.91
CA GLU A 363 12.29 17.93 -10.82
C GLU A 363 13.28 19.09 -11.07
N PRO A 364 14.58 18.81 -11.25
CA PRO A 364 15.59 19.86 -11.42
C PRO A 364 15.29 20.85 -12.55
N GLU A 365 14.84 20.34 -13.71
CA GLU A 365 14.48 21.16 -14.87
C GLU A 365 13.26 22.04 -14.58
N ALA A 366 12.23 21.49 -13.91
CA ALA A 366 11.04 22.23 -13.51
C ALA A 366 11.35 23.32 -12.49
N VAL A 367 12.16 23.01 -11.48
CA VAL A 367 12.59 23.96 -10.45
C VAL A 367 13.40 25.10 -11.07
N ALA A 368 14.35 24.78 -11.96
CA ALA A 368 15.14 25.79 -12.67
C ALA A 368 14.26 26.73 -13.51
N ALA A 369 13.30 26.19 -14.26
CA ALA A 369 12.37 26.97 -15.07
C ALA A 369 11.48 27.91 -14.22
N LEU A 370 10.94 27.43 -13.08
CA LEU A 370 10.11 28.24 -12.17
C LEU A 370 10.89 29.37 -11.48
N HIS A 371 12.19 29.16 -11.20
CA HIS A 371 13.06 30.19 -10.65
C HIS A 371 13.52 31.20 -11.71
N ALA A 372 13.63 30.78 -12.98
CA ALA A 372 13.88 31.66 -14.12
C ALA A 372 12.65 32.49 -14.54
N GLY A 373 11.54 32.46 -13.79
CA GLY A 373 10.32 33.21 -14.07
C GLY A 373 9.44 32.60 -15.17
N GLN A 374 9.75 31.39 -15.65
CA GLN A 374 8.93 30.64 -16.61
C GLN A 374 7.76 29.94 -15.91
N ASP A 375 7.03 30.70 -15.09
CA ASP A 375 5.82 30.22 -14.43
C ASP A 375 4.74 29.99 -15.51
N GLY A 376 4.45 28.72 -15.81
CA GLY A 376 3.41 28.35 -16.78
C GLY A 376 2.06 28.97 -16.42
N ARG A 377 1.20 29.21 -17.43
CA ARG A 377 -0.15 29.80 -17.24
C ARG A 377 -0.94 29.09 -16.13
N PHE A 378 -0.83 27.76 -16.07
CA PHE A 378 -1.53 26.91 -15.10
C PHE A 378 -1.03 27.09 -13.66
N SER A 379 0.29 27.25 -13.43
CA SER A 379 0.83 27.47 -12.09
C SER A 379 0.46 28.84 -11.54
N ARG A 380 0.40 29.85 -12.42
CA ARG A 380 -0.03 31.21 -12.09
C ARG A 380 -1.53 31.26 -11.74
N LEU A 381 -2.37 30.61 -12.55
CA LEU A 381 -3.81 30.51 -12.30
C LEU A 381 -4.10 29.83 -10.95
N LEU A 382 -3.43 28.72 -10.66
CA LEU A 382 -3.63 27.94 -9.43
C LEU A 382 -2.91 28.51 -8.19
N ARG A 383 -2.15 29.61 -8.33
CA ARG A 383 -1.35 30.26 -7.27
C ARG A 383 -0.48 29.27 -6.50
N LEU A 384 0.19 28.37 -7.22
CA LEU A 384 0.97 27.30 -6.61
C LEU A 384 2.27 27.83 -5.99
N PRO A 385 2.68 27.34 -4.80
CA PRO A 385 3.95 27.74 -4.20
C PRO A 385 5.12 27.28 -5.06
N LYS A 386 6.21 28.05 -5.07
CA LYS A 386 7.43 27.67 -5.78
C LYS A 386 8.11 26.51 -5.03
N PRO A 387 8.48 25.43 -5.73
CA PRO A 387 9.13 24.27 -5.12
C PRO A 387 10.51 24.67 -4.58
N GLU A 388 10.88 24.12 -3.42
CA GLU A 388 12.18 24.38 -2.83
C GLU A 388 13.27 23.58 -3.55
N VAL A 389 14.42 24.21 -3.81
CA VAL A 389 15.59 23.52 -4.36
C VAL A 389 16.10 22.52 -3.33
N TYR A 390 16.10 21.23 -3.66
CA TYR A 390 16.72 20.22 -2.82
C TYR A 390 18.25 20.32 -2.91
N SER A 391 18.90 20.70 -1.80
CA SER A 391 20.36 20.72 -1.69
C SER A 391 20.85 19.64 -0.71
N PRO A 392 21.64 18.64 -1.15
CA PRO A 392 22.11 17.56 -0.27
C PRO A 392 22.99 18.07 0.88
N SER A 393 23.81 19.11 0.64
CA SER A 393 24.70 19.71 1.64
C SER A 393 23.96 20.41 2.78
N ARG A 394 22.89 21.18 2.51
CA ARG A 394 22.06 21.76 3.59
C ARG A 394 21.26 20.70 4.33
N ALA A 395 20.79 19.65 3.64
CA ALA A 395 20.12 18.54 4.31
C ALA A 395 21.06 17.81 5.28
N GLN A 396 22.32 17.60 4.89
CA GLN A 396 23.36 17.06 5.76
C GLN A 396 23.75 18.03 6.89
N ALA A 397 23.92 19.32 6.61
CA ALA A 397 24.31 20.33 7.60
C ALA A 397 23.20 20.63 8.64
N ALA A 398 21.93 20.68 8.23
CA ALA A 398 20.80 20.82 9.15
C ALA A 398 20.68 19.62 10.10
N ARG A 399 21.01 18.41 9.60
CA ARG A 399 21.04 17.17 10.40
C ARG A 399 22.22 17.13 11.37
N ALA A 400 23.41 17.58 10.96
CA ALA A 400 24.56 17.69 11.85
C ALA A 400 24.24 18.60 13.06
N ARG A 401 23.54 19.72 12.82
CA ARG A 401 23.04 20.60 13.90
C ARG A 401 21.97 19.95 14.78
N GLY A 402 21.14 19.07 14.24
CA GLY A 402 20.15 18.30 15.00
C GLY A 402 20.75 17.19 15.86
N GLY A 403 21.77 16.47 15.34
CA GLY A 403 22.49 15.42 16.07
C GLY A 403 23.33 15.95 17.23
N LEU A 404 23.88 17.17 17.10
CA LEU A 404 24.58 17.86 18.19
C LEU A 404 23.67 18.19 19.40
N ARG A 405 22.35 18.27 19.22
CA ARG A 405 21.38 18.47 20.32
C ARG A 405 21.00 17.18 21.06
N ALA A 406 21.29 16.00 20.49
CA ALA A 406 20.93 14.71 21.07
C ALA A 406 22.09 14.01 21.80
N ALA A 407 23.31 14.57 21.75
CA ALA A 407 24.43 14.06 22.51
C ALA A 407 24.31 14.54 23.98
N PRO A 408 24.22 13.64 24.98
CA PRO A 408 24.35 14.05 26.36
C PRO A 408 25.73 14.67 26.57
N PRO A 409 25.87 15.71 27.40
CA PRO A 409 27.17 16.31 27.65
C PRO A 409 28.11 15.22 28.17
N ARG A 410 29.22 15.01 27.46
CA ARG A 410 30.31 14.19 27.98
C ARG A 410 30.72 14.83 29.31
N ARG A 411 30.48 14.10 30.40
CA ARG A 411 30.92 14.48 31.73
C ARG A 411 32.44 14.52 31.69
N GLU A 412 33.02 15.72 31.63
CA GLU A 412 34.46 15.90 31.78
C GLU A 412 34.84 15.34 33.15
N LEU A 413 35.58 14.23 33.14
CA LEU A 413 36.24 13.72 34.34
C LEU A 413 37.24 14.80 34.79
N PRO A 414 37.24 15.20 36.07
CA PRO A 414 38.19 16.18 36.57
C PRO A 414 39.63 15.72 36.29
N PRO A 415 40.56 16.62 35.94
CA PRO A 415 41.95 16.25 35.76
C PRO A 415 42.46 15.65 37.07
N ALA A 416 43.03 14.44 36.98
CA ALA A 416 43.62 13.76 38.11
C ALA A 416 44.68 14.68 38.75
N ARG A 417 44.43 15.10 39.99
CA ARG A 417 45.41 15.80 40.82
C ARG A 417 46.65 14.92 40.92
N ARG A 418 47.77 15.39 40.36
CA ARG A 418 49.11 14.90 40.67
C ARG A 418 49.32 15.01 42.18
N ARG A 419 49.28 13.88 42.90
CA ARG A 419 49.92 13.76 44.21
C ARG A 419 51.37 13.38 43.95
N GLY A 420 52.27 14.24 44.40
CA GLY A 420 53.71 13.97 44.40
C GLY A 420 54.11 12.96 45.48
N GLY A 421 55.26 12.33 45.23
CA GLY A 421 56.16 11.77 46.23
C GLY A 421 55.72 10.47 46.90
N ALA A 422 56.28 9.34 46.45
CA ALA A 422 57.14 8.46 47.27
C ALA A 422 57.42 7.14 46.52
N ASP A 423 58.71 6.85 46.39
CA ASP A 423 59.39 5.54 46.35
C ASP A 423 58.94 4.46 45.37
N ALA A 424 59.73 4.33 44.30
CA ALA A 424 59.81 3.14 43.47
C ALA A 424 61.06 2.31 43.85
N PRO A 425 60.94 0.99 44.12
CA PRO A 425 62.08 0.10 44.12
C PRO A 425 62.35 -0.47 42.70
N PRO A 426 63.58 -0.94 42.42
CA PRO A 426 64.15 -0.88 41.08
C PRO A 426 63.82 -2.08 40.19
N ARG A 427 63.85 -1.82 38.88
CA ARG A 427 63.76 -2.81 37.80
C ARG A 427 64.98 -3.73 37.80
N ARG A 428 64.74 -5.04 37.71
CA ARG A 428 65.74 -6.02 37.22
C ARG A 428 65.41 -6.38 35.76
N SER A 429 66.37 -6.09 34.91
CA SER A 429 66.51 -6.57 33.53
C SER A 429 66.93 -8.03 33.51
N ILE A 430 66.25 -8.88 32.73
CA ILE A 430 66.86 -10.10 32.18
C ILE A 430 66.29 -10.28 30.76
N ASP A 431 67.13 -9.94 29.79
CA ASP A 431 67.19 -10.66 28.52
C ASP A 431 67.81 -12.03 28.80
N SER A 432 67.21 -13.10 28.30
CA SER A 432 67.99 -14.22 27.79
C SER A 432 67.12 -15.13 26.91
N ASP A 433 67.56 -15.13 25.67
CA ASP A 433 67.43 -16.11 24.62
C ASP A 433 67.46 -17.59 25.06
N SER A 434 67.11 -18.45 24.10
CA SER A 434 67.45 -19.88 23.98
C SER A 434 66.44 -20.96 24.42
N ALA A 435 65.84 -21.55 23.38
CA ALA A 435 66.15 -22.91 22.93
C ALA A 435 65.35 -24.13 23.46
N ARG A 436 64.89 -24.90 22.45
CA ARG A 436 64.73 -26.38 22.39
C ARG A 436 63.57 -26.96 23.20
N ARG A 437 62.94 -28.08 22.81
CA ARG A 437 62.83 -28.95 21.63
C ARG A 437 61.76 -29.98 22.05
N ARG A 438 60.98 -30.48 21.09
CA ARG A 438 60.47 -31.88 20.94
C ARG A 438 59.69 -32.50 22.13
N ALA A 439 58.41 -32.83 21.96
CA ALA A 439 57.86 -34.02 21.28
C ALA A 439 57.38 -35.08 22.29
N GLY A 440 56.30 -35.80 21.93
CA GLY A 440 55.76 -36.98 22.63
C GLY A 440 54.40 -36.70 23.27
N SER A 441 53.26 -36.91 22.62
CA SER A 441 52.60 -38.19 22.27
C SER A 441 51.96 -38.94 23.46
N ALA A 442 50.63 -39.02 23.37
CA ALA A 442 49.77 -40.18 23.70
C ALA A 442 49.49 -40.57 25.16
N GLY A 443 48.22 -40.96 25.39
CA GLY A 443 47.71 -41.68 26.55
C GLY A 443 46.45 -41.02 27.13
N ARG A 444 45.25 -41.21 26.54
CA ARG A 444 44.25 -42.25 26.89
C ARG A 444 44.11 -42.50 28.40
N GLY A 445 42.90 -42.24 28.91
CA GLY A 445 42.46 -42.72 30.23
C GLY A 445 41.18 -42.04 30.74
N ASP A 446 40.02 -42.43 30.19
CA ASP A 446 38.74 -42.48 30.91
C ASP A 446 38.49 -43.98 31.17
N PRO A 447 38.00 -44.42 32.35
CA PRO A 447 36.56 -44.37 32.62
C PRO A 447 36.19 -44.14 34.10
N GLY A 448 35.08 -43.44 34.35
CA GLY A 448 34.44 -43.38 35.66
C GLY A 448 32.93 -43.21 35.59
N ARG A 449 32.21 -44.32 35.37
CA ARG A 449 30.74 -44.45 35.53
C ARG A 449 30.35 -44.49 37.02
N GLY A 450 29.17 -43.95 37.31
CA GLY A 450 28.32 -44.25 38.48
C GLY A 450 27.14 -43.28 38.48
N GLU A 451 25.96 -43.67 37.97
CA GLU A 451 24.80 -44.16 38.75
C GLU A 451 24.27 -43.09 39.74
N SER A 452 22.99 -42.73 39.84
CA SER A 452 21.76 -43.47 39.60
C SER A 452 20.52 -42.57 39.47
N ARG A 453 19.48 -43.18 38.90
CA ARG A 453 18.05 -42.86 38.86
C ARG A 453 17.46 -42.04 40.03
N SER A 454 16.48 -41.19 39.74
CA SER A 454 15.09 -41.46 40.16
C SER A 454 14.06 -40.61 39.42
N THR A 455 12.94 -41.26 39.18
CA THR A 455 11.68 -40.84 38.55
C THR A 455 10.82 -40.03 39.51
N MET A 456 10.09 -39.03 39.03
CA MET A 456 8.77 -38.72 39.59
C MET A 456 7.87 -38.02 38.55
N SER A 457 6.80 -38.71 38.19
CA SER A 457 5.63 -38.15 37.52
C SER A 457 4.75 -37.41 38.54
N TRP A 458 3.98 -36.40 38.09
CA TRP A 458 2.52 -36.35 38.13
C TRP A 458 1.96 -34.94 37.87
N ARG A 459 0.85 -34.94 37.09
CA ARG A 459 -0.30 -34.00 37.08
C ARG A 459 -0.29 -32.76 36.17
N THR A 460 -0.75 -33.02 34.94
CA THR A 460 -1.97 -32.45 34.31
C THR A 460 -2.63 -31.24 34.99
N THR A 461 -2.71 -30.13 34.26
CA THR A 461 -3.74 -29.09 34.47
C THR A 461 -4.51 -28.88 33.18
N ARG A 462 -5.84 -28.81 33.34
CA ARG A 462 -6.88 -28.96 32.32
C ARG A 462 -6.97 -27.76 31.38
N ALA A 463 -7.31 -28.07 30.13
CA ALA A 463 -7.78 -27.14 29.12
C ALA A 463 -9.11 -26.49 29.55
N TRP A 464 -9.22 -25.20 29.24
CA TRP A 464 -10.42 -24.38 29.42
C TRP A 464 -11.21 -24.39 28.11
N GLU A 465 -12.41 -24.98 28.13
CA GLU A 465 -13.41 -24.93 27.05
C GLU A 465 -14.50 -23.90 27.41
N PRO A 466 -14.83 -22.95 26.53
CA PRO A 466 -16.04 -22.16 26.65
C PRO A 466 -17.22 -22.83 25.92
N THR A 467 -18.25 -23.16 26.68
CA THR A 467 -19.55 -23.70 26.27
C THR A 467 -20.39 -22.58 25.63
N TYR A 468 -20.87 -22.77 24.40
CA TYR A 468 -21.93 -21.94 23.81
C TYR A 468 -23.27 -22.69 23.89
N PRO A 469 -24.37 -22.05 24.34
CA PRO A 469 -25.70 -22.63 24.23
C PRO A 469 -26.21 -22.51 22.78
N ILE A 470 -26.54 -23.67 22.17
CA ILE A 470 -27.28 -23.78 20.92
C ILE A 470 -28.76 -23.57 21.22
N ASN A 471 -29.33 -22.44 20.82
CA ASN A 471 -30.78 -22.25 20.78
C ASN A 471 -31.31 -22.62 19.39
N HIS A 472 -32.04 -23.74 19.32
CA HIS A 472 -32.93 -24.05 18.22
C HIS A 472 -34.20 -23.20 18.34
N ALA A 473 -34.38 -22.25 17.44
CA ALA A 473 -35.69 -21.63 17.20
C ALA A 473 -36.12 -21.95 15.76
N ARG A 474 -37.04 -22.91 15.64
CA ARG A 474 -37.89 -23.13 14.47
C ARG A 474 -38.87 -21.96 14.37
N GLU A 475 -38.81 -21.17 13.31
CA GLU A 475 -39.97 -20.36 12.91
C GLU A 475 -40.57 -20.92 11.63
N ARG A 476 -41.87 -21.19 11.76
CA ARG A 476 -42.76 -21.79 10.77
C ARG A 476 -43.17 -20.72 9.79
N GLY A 477 -43.36 -21.13 8.53
CA GLY A 477 -43.99 -20.30 7.54
C GLY A 477 -45.39 -19.85 7.95
N ASN A 478 -45.77 -18.67 7.49
CA ASN A 478 -47.16 -18.37 7.25
C ASN A 478 -47.27 -17.54 5.97
N SER A 479 -47.77 -18.22 4.94
CA SER A 479 -48.38 -17.65 3.76
C SER A 479 -49.65 -16.90 4.12
N ARG A 480 -49.78 -15.66 3.64
CA ARG A 480 -51.04 -15.07 3.16
C ARG A 480 -50.75 -13.90 2.25
#